data_AF-A0A5N5MDW0-F1
#
_entry.id   AF-A0A5N5MDW0-F1
#
_cell.length_a   1.000
_cell.length_b   1.000
_cell.length_c   1.000
_cell.angle_alpha   90.00
_cell.angle_beta   90.00
_cell.angle_gamma   90.00
#
_symmetry.space_group_name_H-M   'P 1'
#
loop_
_entity.id
_entity.type
_entity.pdbx_description
1 polymer ?
#
loop_
_entity_poly.entity_id
_entity_poly.type
_entity_poly.pdbx_seq_one_letter_code
_entity_poly.pdbx_strand_id
1 'polypeptide(L)'
;MHSNDLKELLHLAELQLTTGSETEQLSALYLLERSLVPDPPSDPVSSPELMRGVVANLKNKAGVKPATKILLALCLAEANRHVAVEAGAVGTVVEVAMELDGASAERALAALELTCTVSGGAAELRAHALAVPVMVTMMGKMVGRGKEYAISALAVIYGSGGVGSDEEQTLHAPPEEVARAVTLALQGDCTARGRRKGAQLLKALQEYGRIDSTQEGNEQPTKHAIDRIQSTSLKSQIKLNNLSKLKSQTLEVNDFREDKVAVAVQSLAISLTHVIVK
;
A
#
# COMPACT_ATOMS: atom_id res chain seq x y z
N MET A 1 24.02 16.04 -12.31
CA MET A 1 23.68 15.31 -13.55
C MET A 1 23.08 16.33 -14.50
N HIS A 2 23.50 16.37 -15.77
CA HIS A 2 22.90 17.33 -16.71
C HIS A 2 21.47 16.88 -17.05
N SER A 3 20.56 17.82 -17.33
CA SER A 3 19.13 17.53 -17.56
C SER A 3 18.90 16.53 -18.72
N ASN A 4 19.77 16.52 -19.73
CA ASN A 4 19.71 15.59 -20.85
C ASN A 4 20.07 14.15 -20.42
N ASP A 5 21.11 13.97 -19.61
CA ASP A 5 21.53 12.66 -19.10
C ASP A 5 20.41 11.99 -18.28
N LEU A 6 19.64 12.78 -17.52
CA LEU A 6 18.51 12.26 -16.76
C LEU A 6 17.38 11.77 -17.67
N LYS A 7 17.06 12.51 -18.74
CA LYS A 7 16.02 12.11 -19.69
C LYS A 7 16.37 10.83 -20.42
N GLU A 8 17.63 10.69 -20.86
CA GLU A 8 18.13 9.48 -21.50
C GLU A 8 18.07 8.28 -20.54
N LEU A 9 18.48 8.48 -19.28
CA LEU A 9 18.39 7.44 -18.25
C LEU A 9 16.95 6.99 -18.01
N LEU A 10 16.00 7.93 -17.89
CA LEU A 10 14.60 7.62 -17.66
C LEU A 10 13.99 6.86 -18.84
N HIS A 11 14.32 7.26 -20.06
CA HIS A 11 13.86 6.57 -21.26
C HIS A 11 14.42 5.14 -21.35
N LEU A 12 15.71 4.94 -21.05
CA LEU A 12 16.31 3.61 -21.02
C LEU A 12 15.68 2.74 -19.93
N ALA A 13 15.47 3.29 -18.74
CA ALA A 13 14.87 2.58 -17.63
C ALA A 13 13.42 2.20 -17.92
N GLU A 14 12.65 3.06 -18.57
CA GLU A 14 11.29 2.76 -19.05
C GLU A 14 11.28 1.54 -19.97
N LEU A 15 12.18 1.50 -20.97
CA LEU A 15 12.29 0.38 -21.90
C LEU A 15 12.63 -0.91 -21.15
N GLN A 16 13.61 -0.88 -20.25
CA GLN A 16 14.02 -2.04 -19.45
C GLN A 16 12.92 -2.53 -18.51
N LEU A 17 12.18 -1.62 -17.88
CA LEU A 17 11.05 -1.98 -17.01
C LEU A 17 9.88 -2.59 -17.77
N THR A 18 9.72 -2.25 -19.05
CA THR A 18 8.59 -2.71 -19.87
C THR A 18 8.88 -4.02 -20.60
N THR A 19 10.08 -4.15 -21.17
CA THR A 19 10.42 -5.27 -22.06
C THR A 19 11.63 -6.08 -21.60
N GLY A 20 12.35 -5.63 -20.58
CA GLY A 20 13.55 -6.29 -20.09
C GLY A 20 13.23 -7.56 -19.29
N SER A 21 14.23 -8.44 -19.21
CA SER A 21 14.29 -9.56 -18.28
C SER A 21 14.25 -9.08 -16.82
N GLU A 22 13.94 -9.97 -15.86
CA GLU A 22 13.90 -9.62 -14.43
C GLU A 22 15.22 -8.96 -13.94
N THR A 23 16.36 -9.43 -14.45
CA THR A 23 17.68 -8.85 -14.14
C THR A 23 17.81 -7.43 -14.68
N GLU A 24 17.38 -7.19 -15.92
CA GLU A 24 17.43 -5.84 -16.53
C GLU A 24 16.47 -4.89 -15.83
N GLN A 25 15.27 -5.34 -15.47
CA GLN A 25 14.33 -4.55 -14.67
C GLN A 25 14.94 -4.17 -13.32
N LEU A 26 15.58 -5.11 -12.64
CA LEU A 26 16.22 -4.86 -11.35
C LEU A 26 17.42 -3.90 -11.48
N SER A 27 18.23 -4.04 -12.52
CA SER A 27 19.29 -3.09 -12.84
C SER A 27 18.74 -1.69 -13.11
N ALA A 28 17.65 -1.57 -13.88
CA ALA A 28 16.97 -0.31 -14.14
C ALA A 28 16.48 0.35 -12.85
N LEU A 29 15.85 -0.42 -11.96
CA LEU A 29 15.42 0.07 -10.64
C LEU A 29 16.58 0.61 -9.81
N TYR A 30 17.71 -0.09 -9.74
CA TYR A 30 18.87 0.42 -8.99
C TYR A 30 19.48 1.68 -9.61
N LEU A 31 19.50 1.79 -10.94
CA LEU A 31 19.93 3.01 -11.63
C LEU A 31 18.99 4.19 -11.33
N LEU A 32 17.68 3.97 -11.44
CA LEU A 32 16.66 4.96 -11.08
C LEU A 32 16.78 5.38 -9.60
N GLU A 33 16.93 4.42 -8.69
CA GLU A 33 17.08 4.70 -7.26
C GLU A 33 18.27 5.63 -7.00
N ARG A 34 19.44 5.31 -7.58
CA ARG A 34 20.67 6.10 -7.40
C ARG A 34 20.56 7.50 -7.99
N SER A 35 19.76 7.67 -9.04
CA SER A 35 19.60 8.94 -9.75
C SER A 35 18.52 9.83 -9.14
N LEU A 36 17.37 9.26 -8.77
CA LEU A 36 16.17 10.00 -8.35
C LEU A 36 16.06 10.21 -6.85
N VAL A 37 16.59 9.31 -6.02
CA VAL A 37 16.39 9.39 -4.56
C VAL A 37 17.22 10.50 -3.92
N PRO A 38 18.50 10.73 -4.31
CA PRO A 38 19.29 11.81 -3.74
C PRO A 38 18.81 13.21 -4.13
N ASP A 39 18.26 13.34 -5.34
CA ASP A 39 17.79 14.60 -5.92
C ASP A 39 16.42 14.37 -6.59
N PRO A 40 15.34 14.28 -5.79
CA PRO A 40 14.01 13.99 -6.31
C PRO A 40 13.55 15.11 -7.25
N PRO A 41 12.91 14.75 -8.37
CA PRO A 41 12.49 15.74 -9.34
C PRO A 41 11.49 16.71 -8.73
N SER A 42 11.65 18.00 -9.02
CA SER A 42 10.67 19.04 -8.68
C SER A 42 9.63 19.24 -9.80
N ASP A 43 10.02 18.95 -11.04
CA ASP A 43 9.20 19.05 -12.25
C ASP A 43 8.69 17.65 -12.68
N PRO A 44 7.64 17.56 -13.52
CA PRO A 44 7.19 16.28 -14.06
C PRO A 44 8.28 15.66 -14.94
N VAL A 45 8.75 14.48 -14.54
CA VAL A 45 9.75 13.72 -15.31
C VAL A 45 9.31 12.27 -15.55
N SER A 46 8.22 11.81 -14.93
CA SER A 46 7.76 10.45 -15.13
C SER A 46 6.80 10.35 -16.31
N SER A 47 7.15 9.51 -17.28
CA SER A 47 6.16 8.98 -18.21
C SER A 47 5.21 8.02 -17.48
N PRO A 48 3.99 7.81 -18.01
CA PRO A 48 3.08 6.78 -17.53
C PRO A 48 3.67 5.36 -17.56
N GLU A 49 4.44 5.04 -18.59
CA GLU A 49 5.07 3.74 -18.82
C GLU A 49 6.15 3.46 -17.76
N LEU A 50 7.02 4.44 -17.48
CA LEU A 50 8.01 4.35 -16.42
C LEU A 50 7.33 4.12 -15.07
N MET A 51 6.29 4.90 -14.78
CA MET A 51 5.54 4.80 -13.53
C MET A 51 4.89 3.42 -13.38
N ARG A 52 4.27 2.89 -14.44
CA ARG A 52 3.70 1.53 -14.45
C ARG A 52 4.77 0.47 -14.18
N GLY A 53 5.95 0.60 -14.77
CA GLY A 53 7.09 -0.29 -14.52
C GLY A 53 7.55 -0.28 -13.05
N VAL A 54 7.59 0.90 -12.42
CA VAL A 54 7.90 1.05 -11.00
C VAL A 54 6.81 0.43 -10.11
N VAL A 55 5.55 0.72 -10.40
CA VAL A 55 4.40 0.20 -9.64
C VAL A 55 4.31 -1.32 -9.74
N ALA A 56 4.50 -1.90 -10.93
CA ALA A 56 4.50 -3.36 -11.12
C ALA A 56 5.57 -4.06 -10.24
N ASN A 57 6.74 -3.42 -10.08
CA ASN A 57 7.82 -3.95 -9.26
C ASN A 57 7.60 -3.84 -7.75
N LEU A 58 6.52 -3.19 -7.28
CA LEU A 58 6.10 -3.28 -5.87
C LEU A 58 5.67 -4.71 -5.49
N LYS A 59 5.20 -5.51 -6.47
CA LYS A 59 4.83 -6.91 -6.28
C LYS A 59 6.02 -7.87 -6.43
N ASN A 60 7.17 -7.37 -6.90
CA ASN A 60 8.39 -8.15 -7.07
C ASN A 60 9.25 -8.11 -5.80
N LYS A 61 9.47 -9.26 -5.15
CA LYS A 61 10.28 -9.34 -3.92
C LYS A 61 11.69 -8.77 -4.07
N ALA A 62 12.31 -8.93 -5.25
CA ALA A 62 13.65 -8.39 -5.51
C ALA A 62 13.61 -6.86 -5.77
N GLY A 63 12.55 -6.38 -6.43
CA GLY A 63 12.39 -4.98 -6.85
C GLY A 63 11.71 -4.06 -5.83
N VAL A 64 11.03 -4.59 -4.82
CA VAL A 64 10.15 -3.80 -3.94
C VAL A 64 10.88 -2.71 -3.15
N LYS A 65 12.11 -2.97 -2.71
CA LYS A 65 12.92 -2.00 -1.96
C LYS A 65 13.28 -0.77 -2.80
N PRO A 66 13.91 -0.91 -3.99
CA PRO A 66 14.14 0.25 -4.86
C PRO A 66 12.82 0.86 -5.36
N ALA A 67 11.83 0.05 -5.72
CA ALA A 67 10.55 0.54 -6.24
C ALA A 67 9.82 1.48 -5.25
N THR A 68 9.75 1.13 -3.96
CA THR A 68 9.14 2.01 -2.94
C THR A 68 9.89 3.33 -2.75
N LYS A 69 11.22 3.34 -2.91
CA LYS A 69 12.02 4.57 -2.86
C LYS A 69 11.76 5.46 -4.07
N ILE A 70 11.76 4.87 -5.26
CA ILE A 70 11.54 5.57 -6.54
C ILE A 70 10.12 6.14 -6.58
N LEU A 71 9.11 5.34 -6.24
CA LEU A 71 7.72 5.80 -6.23
C LEU A 71 7.53 7.00 -5.30
N LEU A 72 8.08 6.93 -4.09
CA LEU A 72 8.03 8.07 -3.16
C LEU A 72 8.74 9.29 -3.74
N ALA A 73 9.96 9.14 -4.27
CA ALA A 73 10.73 10.23 -4.85
C ALA A 73 9.98 10.91 -6.00
N LEU A 74 9.38 10.12 -6.91
CA LEU A 74 8.58 10.65 -8.02
C LEU A 74 7.34 11.39 -7.52
N CYS A 75 6.63 10.86 -6.52
CA CYS A 75 5.41 11.47 -5.97
C CYS A 75 5.64 12.77 -5.19
N LEU A 76 6.88 13.12 -4.85
CA LEU A 76 7.20 14.41 -4.23
C LEU A 76 6.81 15.57 -5.17
N ALA A 77 7.10 15.43 -6.47
CA ALA A 77 6.55 16.32 -7.50
C ALA A 77 5.04 16.09 -7.65
N GLU A 78 4.25 17.15 -7.44
CA GLU A 78 2.80 17.09 -7.51
C GLU A 78 2.29 16.61 -8.87
N ALA A 79 2.93 17.05 -9.96
CA ALA A 79 2.55 16.67 -11.31
C ALA A 79 2.65 15.15 -11.58
N ASN A 80 3.54 14.43 -10.89
CA ASN A 80 3.68 12.97 -11.03
C ASN A 80 2.60 12.20 -10.25
N ARG A 81 1.87 12.83 -9.33
CA ARG A 81 0.89 12.12 -8.48
C ARG A 81 -0.30 11.63 -9.30
N HIS A 82 -0.76 12.40 -10.29
CA HIS A 82 -1.78 11.95 -11.24
C HIS A 82 -1.30 10.76 -12.07
N VAL A 83 -0.06 10.81 -12.56
CA VAL A 83 0.56 9.70 -13.31
C VAL A 83 0.68 8.43 -12.45
N ALA A 84 1.01 8.57 -11.16
CA ALA A 84 1.03 7.45 -10.21
C ALA A 84 -0.35 6.82 -10.00
N VAL A 85 -1.40 7.63 -9.91
CA VAL A 85 -2.79 7.15 -9.81
C VAL A 85 -3.18 6.40 -11.09
N GLU A 86 -2.95 6.99 -12.27
CA GLU A 86 -3.23 6.34 -13.57
C GLU A 86 -2.46 5.03 -13.77
N ALA A 87 -1.26 4.93 -13.18
CA ALA A 87 -0.45 3.71 -13.18
C ALA A 87 -0.91 2.65 -12.17
N GLY A 88 -1.96 2.92 -11.38
CA GLY A 88 -2.51 1.99 -10.39
C GLY A 88 -1.72 1.91 -9.08
N ALA A 89 -0.99 2.96 -8.71
CA ALA A 89 -0.18 2.97 -7.50
C ALA A 89 -1.02 2.82 -6.23
N VAL A 90 -2.21 3.42 -6.17
CA VAL A 90 -3.09 3.39 -4.98
C VAL A 90 -3.51 1.96 -4.67
N GLY A 91 -4.18 1.28 -5.61
CA GLY A 91 -4.57 -0.12 -5.44
C GLY A 91 -3.38 -1.03 -5.15
N THR A 92 -2.29 -0.90 -5.92
CA THR A 92 -1.10 -1.75 -5.73
C THR A 92 -0.47 -1.58 -4.35
N VAL A 93 -0.34 -0.35 -3.84
CA VAL A 93 0.20 -0.12 -2.49
C VAL A 93 -0.71 -0.74 -1.43
N VAL A 94 -2.04 -0.59 -1.54
CA VAL A 94 -2.98 -1.22 -0.59
C VAL A 94 -2.85 -2.75 -0.61
N GLU A 95 -2.71 -3.35 -1.79
CA GLU A 95 -2.57 -4.80 -1.95
C GLU A 95 -1.28 -5.36 -1.32
N VAL A 96 -0.15 -4.65 -1.46
CA VAL A 96 1.16 -5.16 -0.97
C VAL A 96 1.51 -4.69 0.44
N ALA A 97 0.85 -3.66 0.99
CA ALA A 97 1.28 -2.98 2.23
C ALA A 97 1.54 -3.93 3.41
N MET A 98 0.69 -4.95 3.60
CA MET A 98 0.84 -5.91 4.70
C MET A 98 2.07 -6.83 4.58
N GLU A 99 2.62 -6.95 3.37
CA GLU A 99 3.83 -7.74 3.06
C GLU A 99 5.10 -6.91 3.18
N LEU A 100 4.97 -5.59 3.35
CA LEU A 100 6.08 -4.68 3.56
C LEU A 100 6.35 -4.51 5.07
N ASP A 101 7.61 -4.21 5.37
CA ASP A 101 8.10 -3.92 6.71
C ASP A 101 9.01 -2.69 6.75
N GLY A 102 9.10 -2.09 7.95
CA GLY A 102 10.00 -0.99 8.26
C GLY A 102 9.93 0.15 7.24
N ALA A 103 11.09 0.57 6.75
CA ALA A 103 11.18 1.72 5.87
C ALA A 103 10.49 1.51 4.50
N SER A 104 10.37 0.28 4.00
CA SER A 104 9.65 0.04 2.74
C SER A 104 8.15 0.25 2.90
N ALA A 105 7.57 -0.26 3.99
CA ALA A 105 6.17 0.00 4.33
C ALA A 105 5.90 1.49 4.56
N GLU A 106 6.78 2.17 5.32
CA GLU A 106 6.65 3.60 5.57
C GLU A 106 6.67 4.42 4.26
N ARG A 107 7.60 4.13 3.34
CA ARG A 107 7.68 4.84 2.05
C ARG A 107 6.47 4.58 1.16
N ALA A 108 5.99 3.33 1.11
CA ALA A 108 4.79 2.99 0.34
C ALA A 108 3.57 3.77 0.86
N LEU A 109 3.38 3.82 2.18
CA LEU A 109 2.28 4.58 2.80
C LEU A 109 2.46 6.10 2.64
N ALA A 110 3.69 6.61 2.64
CA ALA A 110 3.97 8.01 2.33
C ALA A 110 3.59 8.35 0.89
N ALA A 111 3.94 7.49 -0.07
CA ALA A 111 3.53 7.66 -1.46
C ALA A 111 2.00 7.59 -1.62
N LEU A 112 1.33 6.67 -0.91
CA LEU A 112 -0.13 6.60 -0.86
C LEU A 112 -0.75 7.92 -0.34
N GLU A 113 -0.24 8.47 0.76
CA GLU A 113 -0.67 9.78 1.28
C GLU A 113 -0.54 10.87 0.22
N LEU A 114 0.59 10.92 -0.51
CA LEU A 114 0.80 11.89 -1.58
C LEU A 114 -0.18 11.69 -2.74
N THR A 115 -0.38 10.46 -3.22
CA THR A 115 -1.37 10.20 -4.28
C THR A 115 -2.80 10.57 -3.88
N CYS A 116 -3.13 10.53 -2.58
CA CYS A 116 -4.44 10.98 -2.09
C CYS A 116 -4.60 12.50 -2.00
N THR A 117 -3.56 13.29 -2.30
CA THR A 117 -3.68 14.75 -2.41
C THR A 117 -4.35 15.20 -3.71
N VAL A 118 -4.41 14.32 -4.71
CA VAL A 118 -5.20 14.53 -5.94
C VAL A 118 -6.54 13.80 -5.83
N SER A 119 -7.59 14.38 -6.42
CA SER A 119 -8.96 13.87 -6.28
C SER A 119 -9.12 12.41 -6.73
N GLY A 120 -8.48 12.04 -7.84
CA GLY A 120 -8.51 10.67 -8.38
C GLY A 120 -7.94 9.63 -7.40
N GLY A 121 -6.81 9.93 -6.76
CA GLY A 121 -6.21 9.00 -5.79
C GLY A 121 -7.02 8.86 -4.51
N ALA A 122 -7.63 9.95 -4.04
CA ALA A 122 -8.54 9.91 -2.89
C ALA A 122 -9.82 9.12 -3.21
N ALA A 123 -10.38 9.27 -4.41
CA ALA A 123 -11.53 8.51 -4.86
C ALA A 123 -11.21 7.01 -5.00
N GLU A 124 -10.06 6.66 -5.60
CA GLU A 124 -9.63 5.28 -5.73
C GLU A 124 -9.41 4.62 -4.37
N LEU A 125 -8.75 5.31 -3.42
CA LEU A 125 -8.54 4.77 -2.08
C LEU A 125 -9.87 4.48 -1.35
N ARG A 126 -10.86 5.37 -1.50
CA ARG A 126 -12.21 5.20 -0.92
C ARG A 126 -12.95 4.01 -1.51
N ALA A 127 -12.85 3.81 -2.83
CA ALA A 127 -13.50 2.71 -3.54
C ALA A 127 -12.80 1.36 -3.33
N HIS A 128 -11.57 1.35 -2.83
CA HIS A 128 -10.78 0.13 -2.72
C HIS A 128 -11.22 -0.74 -1.52
N ALA A 129 -11.84 -1.88 -1.81
CA ALA A 129 -12.47 -2.77 -0.83
C ALA A 129 -11.58 -3.24 0.34
N LEU A 130 -10.25 -3.25 0.16
CA LEU A 130 -9.30 -3.64 1.21
C LEU A 130 -8.69 -2.46 1.98
N ALA A 131 -8.98 -1.21 1.60
CA ALA A 131 -8.28 -0.05 2.14
C ALA A 131 -8.42 0.06 3.66
N VAL A 132 -9.64 -0.01 4.19
CA VAL A 132 -9.88 0.08 5.64
C VAL A 132 -9.20 -1.04 6.43
N PRO A 133 -9.44 -2.34 6.15
CA PRO A 133 -8.80 -3.40 6.95
C PRO A 133 -7.27 -3.39 6.83
N VAL A 134 -6.71 -3.04 5.66
CA VAL A 134 -5.26 -2.91 5.49
C VAL A 134 -4.74 -1.74 6.32
N MET A 135 -5.34 -0.55 6.22
CA MET A 135 -4.85 0.64 6.95
C MET A 135 -5.00 0.48 8.46
N VAL A 136 -6.07 -0.13 8.96
CA VAL A 136 -6.20 -0.48 10.39
C VAL A 136 -5.08 -1.42 10.82
N THR A 137 -4.78 -2.45 10.02
CA THR A 137 -3.68 -3.38 10.32
C THR A 137 -2.33 -2.67 10.32
N MET A 138 -2.04 -1.88 9.30
CA MET A 138 -0.78 -1.13 9.19
C MET A 138 -0.62 -0.12 10.33
N MET A 139 -1.71 0.55 10.73
CA MET A 139 -1.72 1.46 11.88
C MET A 139 -1.35 0.77 13.19
N GLY A 140 -1.80 -0.47 13.40
CA GLY A 140 -1.43 -1.28 14.57
C GLY A 140 0.00 -1.83 14.51
N LYS A 141 0.48 -2.18 13.31
CA LYS A 141 1.82 -2.77 13.07
C LYS A 141 2.95 -1.74 13.10
N MET A 142 2.71 -0.52 12.62
CA MET A 142 3.74 0.48 12.40
C MET A 142 3.94 1.41 13.60
N VAL A 143 5.07 2.11 13.63
CA VAL A 143 5.41 3.17 14.60
C VAL A 143 5.70 4.49 13.88
N GLY A 144 5.87 5.59 14.64
CA GLY A 144 6.25 6.89 14.08
C GLY A 144 5.46 7.33 12.85
N ARG A 145 6.16 7.59 11.74
CA ARG A 145 5.58 8.11 10.50
C ARG A 145 4.74 7.06 9.76
N GLY A 146 5.15 5.78 9.77
CA GLY A 146 4.35 4.71 9.16
C GLY A 146 2.93 4.64 9.74
N LYS A 147 2.79 4.76 11.07
CA LYS A 147 1.49 4.83 11.74
C LYS A 147 0.72 6.09 11.36
N GLU A 148 1.39 7.25 11.33
CA GLU A 148 0.80 8.51 10.88
C GLU A 148 0.21 8.42 9.46
N TYR A 149 0.91 7.80 8.52
CA TYR A 149 0.41 7.66 7.15
C TYR A 149 -0.81 6.74 7.06
N ALA A 150 -0.83 5.65 7.83
CA ALA A 150 -2.00 4.78 7.91
C ALA A 150 -3.23 5.53 8.49
N ILE A 151 -3.03 6.34 9.55
CA ILE A 151 -4.07 7.23 10.08
C ILE A 151 -4.54 8.24 9.03
N SER A 152 -3.61 8.77 8.23
CA SER A 152 -3.92 9.74 7.17
C SER A 152 -4.75 9.14 6.05
N ALA A 153 -4.45 7.90 5.64
CA ALA A 153 -5.25 7.15 4.68
C ALA A 153 -6.67 6.89 5.21
N LEU A 154 -6.83 6.52 6.48
CA LEU A 154 -8.16 6.41 7.12
C LEU A 154 -8.89 7.76 7.14
N ALA A 155 -8.19 8.86 7.38
CA ALA A 155 -8.76 10.20 7.30
C ALA A 155 -9.22 10.57 5.89
N VAL A 156 -8.55 10.11 4.83
CA VAL A 156 -9.04 10.27 3.45
C VAL A 156 -10.35 9.51 3.27
N ILE A 157 -10.42 8.26 3.78
CA ILE A 157 -11.59 7.41 3.62
C ILE A 157 -12.83 7.97 4.33
N TYR A 158 -12.68 8.44 5.58
CA TYR A 158 -13.79 8.88 6.42
C TYR A 158 -13.98 10.41 6.49
N GLY A 159 -13.01 11.20 6.02
CA GLY A 159 -13.01 12.66 6.16
C GLY A 159 -13.85 13.43 5.13
N SER A 160 -14.49 12.74 4.18
CA SER A 160 -15.35 13.38 3.16
C SER A 160 -16.82 13.47 3.57
N GLY A 161 -17.17 13.11 4.81
CA GLY A 161 -18.55 13.09 5.33
C GLY A 161 -19.22 14.46 5.51
N GLY A 162 -18.72 15.51 4.85
CA GLY A 162 -19.33 16.83 4.81
C GLY A 162 -19.22 17.43 3.43
N VAL A 163 -20.38 17.69 2.82
CA VAL A 163 -20.63 18.36 1.52
C VAL A 163 -20.76 17.42 0.31
N GLY A 164 -21.99 16.89 0.13
CA GLY A 164 -22.67 17.00 -1.17
C GLY A 164 -22.41 15.95 -2.24
N SER A 165 -22.12 14.69 -1.89
CA SER A 165 -22.28 13.59 -2.86
C SER A 165 -23.40 12.67 -2.39
N ASP A 166 -24.51 12.66 -3.14
CA ASP A 166 -25.67 11.77 -2.99
C ASP A 166 -25.34 10.29 -3.32
N GLU A 167 -24.07 9.92 -3.27
CA GLU A 167 -23.60 8.56 -3.49
C GLU A 167 -23.43 7.92 -2.13
N GLU A 168 -24.25 6.90 -1.84
CA GLU A 168 -24.11 5.97 -0.70
C GLU A 168 -22.66 5.49 -0.62
N GLN A 169 -21.83 6.19 0.17
CA GLN A 169 -20.44 5.85 0.36
C GLN A 169 -20.43 4.55 1.15
N THR A 170 -20.24 3.43 0.46
CA THR A 170 -20.20 2.10 1.07
C THR A 170 -18.99 2.02 1.98
N LEU A 171 -19.16 2.35 3.26
CA LEU A 171 -18.10 2.20 4.24
C LEU A 171 -17.78 0.71 4.41
N HIS A 172 -16.53 0.36 4.19
CA HIS A 172 -16.07 -1.02 4.33
C HIS A 172 -15.93 -1.47 5.80
N ALA A 173 -16.03 -0.56 6.77
CA ALA A 173 -16.13 -0.89 8.19
C ALA A 173 -16.95 0.17 8.97
N PRO A 174 -17.64 -0.22 10.06
CA PRO A 174 -18.37 0.69 10.92
C PRO A 174 -17.46 1.80 11.49
N PRO A 175 -17.88 3.08 11.47
CA PRO A 175 -17.10 4.19 12.01
C PRO A 175 -16.65 3.99 13.46
N GLU A 176 -17.46 3.36 14.30
CA GLU A 176 -17.17 3.12 15.72
C GLU A 176 -16.02 2.12 15.91
N GLU A 177 -15.93 1.12 15.03
CA GLU A 177 -14.82 0.15 15.04
C GLU A 177 -13.51 0.83 14.68
N VAL A 178 -13.51 1.65 13.63
CA VAL A 178 -12.34 2.43 13.23
C VAL A 178 -11.96 3.43 14.32
N ALA A 179 -12.93 4.10 14.96
CA ALA A 179 -12.67 5.03 16.04
C ALA A 179 -11.95 4.35 17.23
N ARG A 180 -12.41 3.17 17.65
CA ARG A 180 -11.73 2.39 18.70
C ARG A 180 -10.29 2.03 18.31
N ALA A 181 -10.07 1.59 17.07
CA ALA A 181 -8.74 1.26 16.58
C ALA A 181 -7.81 2.49 16.57
N VAL A 182 -8.31 3.64 16.14
CA VAL A 182 -7.55 4.91 16.12
C VAL A 182 -7.22 5.36 17.55
N THR A 183 -8.18 5.34 18.48
CA THR A 183 -7.94 5.67 19.89
C THR A 183 -6.83 4.82 20.48
N LEU A 184 -6.86 3.50 20.24
CA LEU A 184 -5.82 2.59 20.71
C LEU A 184 -4.46 2.91 20.07
N ALA A 185 -4.41 3.14 18.76
CA ALA A 185 -3.18 3.45 18.04
C ALA A 185 -2.49 4.73 18.56
N LEU A 186 -3.28 5.73 18.96
CA LEU A 186 -2.82 7.02 19.49
C LEU A 186 -2.23 6.94 20.91
N GLN A 187 -2.49 5.87 21.66
CA GLN A 187 -1.89 5.65 22.98
C GLN A 187 -0.42 5.20 22.89
N GLY A 188 -0.03 4.61 21.76
CA GLY A 188 1.35 4.16 21.51
C GLY A 188 2.24 5.22 20.85
N ASP A 189 3.42 4.79 20.39
CA ASP A 189 4.33 5.68 19.66
C ASP A 189 3.68 6.19 18.37
N CYS A 190 3.61 7.51 18.26
CA CYS A 190 2.99 8.24 17.16
C CYS A 190 3.65 9.62 17.09
N THR A 191 3.81 10.15 15.88
CA THR A 191 4.31 11.52 15.73
C THR A 191 3.29 12.54 16.24
N ALA A 192 3.74 13.79 16.46
CA ALA A 192 2.82 14.89 16.76
C ALA A 192 1.81 15.15 15.62
N ARG A 193 2.23 15.00 14.36
CA ARG A 193 1.35 15.13 13.18
C ARG A 193 0.32 14.00 13.13
N GLY A 194 0.72 12.76 13.40
CA GLY A 194 -0.18 11.62 13.50
C GLY A 194 -1.21 11.77 14.61
N ARG A 195 -0.83 12.29 15.78
CA ARG A 195 -1.79 12.60 16.86
C ARG A 195 -2.82 13.65 16.44
N ARG A 196 -2.40 14.72 15.77
CA ARG A 196 -3.31 15.77 15.28
C ARG A 196 -4.30 15.22 14.25
N LYS A 197 -3.80 14.45 13.27
CA LYS A 197 -4.65 13.83 12.24
C LYS A 197 -5.60 12.79 12.84
N GLY A 198 -5.12 11.96 13.75
CA GLY A 198 -5.95 10.98 14.46
C GLY A 198 -7.06 11.64 15.27
N ALA A 199 -6.78 12.76 15.95
CA ALA A 199 -7.80 13.51 16.65
C ALA A 199 -8.85 14.13 15.70
N GLN A 200 -8.44 14.60 14.52
CA GLN A 200 -9.39 15.07 13.49
C GLN A 200 -10.24 13.94 12.94
N LEU A 201 -9.64 12.78 12.65
CA LEU A 201 -10.34 11.57 12.21
C LEU A 201 -11.36 11.11 13.26
N LEU A 202 -11.01 11.09 14.54
CA LEU A 202 -11.95 10.72 15.61
C LEU A 202 -13.17 11.65 15.66
N LYS A 203 -13.01 12.95 15.40
CA LYS A 203 -14.15 13.88 15.29
C LYS A 203 -15.03 13.56 14.08
N ALA A 204 -14.42 13.35 12.91
CA ALA A 204 -15.17 12.99 11.70
C ALA A 204 -15.95 11.68 11.87
N LEU A 205 -15.36 10.67 12.51
CA LEU A 205 -16.02 9.39 12.79
C LEU A 205 -17.22 9.53 13.76
N GLN A 206 -17.13 10.43 14.75
CA GLN A 206 -18.25 10.74 15.65
C GLN A 206 -19.39 11.46 14.91
N GLU A 207 -19.06 12.36 13.99
CA GLU A 207 -20.06 13.04 13.14
C GLU A 207 -20.75 12.04 12.20
N TYR A 208 -20.00 11.09 11.63
CA TYR A 208 -20.54 10.06 10.76
C TYR A 208 -21.63 9.22 11.45
N GLY A 209 -21.37 8.73 12.67
CA GLY A 209 -22.35 7.95 13.44
C GLY A 209 -23.61 8.76 13.84
N ARG A 210 -23.48 10.09 13.95
CA ARG A 210 -24.64 10.97 14.20
C ARG A 210 -25.51 11.17 12.96
N ILE A 211 -24.93 11.24 11.77
CA ILE A 211 -25.67 11.44 10.50
C ILE A 211 -26.53 10.21 10.20
N ASP A 212 -25.98 9.01 10.38
CA ASP A 212 -26.71 7.74 10.21
C ASP A 212 -27.93 7.66 11.16
N SER A 213 -27.72 8.04 12.43
CA SER A 213 -28.78 8.09 13.45
C SER A 213 -29.89 9.11 13.17
N THR A 214 -29.64 10.13 12.32
CA THR A 214 -30.65 11.15 11.96
C THR A 214 -31.48 10.77 10.73
N GLN A 215 -31.05 9.78 9.93
CA GLN A 215 -31.83 9.25 8.80
C GLN A 215 -32.71 8.06 9.20
N GLU A 216 -32.42 7.36 10.29
CA GLU A 216 -33.25 6.26 10.83
C GLU A 216 -34.54 6.71 11.55
N GLY A 217 -34.98 7.95 11.35
CA GLY A 217 -36.15 8.52 12.03
C GLY A 217 -37.52 8.05 11.52
N ASN A 218 -37.63 7.25 10.44
CA ASN A 218 -38.97 6.83 9.99
C ASN A 218 -39.08 5.56 9.12
N GLU A 219 -38.17 4.59 9.17
CA GLU A 219 -38.40 3.30 8.51
C GLU A 219 -37.83 2.13 9.32
N GLN A 220 -38.71 1.18 9.69
CA GLN A 220 -38.31 -0.08 10.30
C GLN A 220 -37.38 -0.85 9.33
N PRO A 221 -36.28 -1.44 9.80
CA PRO A 221 -35.35 -2.13 8.91
C PRO A 221 -36.06 -3.33 8.28
N THR A 222 -36.26 -3.27 6.96
CA THR A 222 -36.77 -4.41 6.22
C THR A 222 -35.71 -5.51 6.19
N LYS A 223 -36.15 -6.76 6.33
CA LYS A 223 -35.32 -7.98 6.36
C LYS A 223 -34.24 -8.02 5.26
N HIS A 224 -34.51 -7.37 4.13
CA HIS A 224 -33.63 -7.29 2.96
C HIS A 224 -32.34 -6.48 3.18
N ALA A 225 -32.37 -5.45 4.04
CA ALA A 225 -31.21 -4.62 4.37
C ALA A 225 -30.25 -5.36 5.33
N ILE A 226 -30.81 -6.07 6.30
CA ILE A 226 -30.06 -6.92 7.25
C ILE A 226 -29.33 -8.04 6.48
N ASP A 227 -30.02 -8.71 5.55
CA ASP A 227 -29.43 -9.77 4.72
C ASP A 227 -28.29 -9.23 3.83
N ARG A 228 -28.36 -7.98 3.38
CA ARG A 228 -27.32 -7.34 2.55
C ARG A 228 -26.04 -7.05 3.33
N ILE A 229 -26.17 -6.48 4.52
CA ILE A 229 -25.03 -6.14 5.41
C ILE A 229 -24.32 -7.42 5.87
N GLN A 230 -25.07 -8.47 6.21
CA GLN A 230 -24.49 -9.76 6.57
C GLN A 230 -23.76 -10.40 5.38
N SER A 231 -24.31 -10.30 4.16
CA SER A 231 -23.68 -10.80 2.94
C SER A 231 -22.36 -10.08 2.61
N THR A 232 -22.28 -8.76 2.72
CA THR A 232 -21.03 -8.01 2.46
C THR A 232 -19.97 -8.30 3.51
N SER A 233 -20.34 -8.34 4.80
CA SER A 233 -19.43 -8.72 5.90
C SER A 233 -18.85 -10.12 5.72
N LEU A 234 -19.71 -11.09 5.37
CA LEU A 234 -19.31 -12.48 5.14
C LEU A 234 -18.36 -12.62 3.93
N LYS A 235 -18.60 -11.89 2.84
CA LYS A 235 -17.71 -11.89 1.66
C LYS A 235 -16.32 -11.34 1.99
N SER A 236 -16.24 -10.27 2.77
CA SER A 236 -14.97 -9.68 3.22
C SER A 236 -14.19 -10.64 4.14
N GLN A 237 -14.86 -11.31 5.08
CA GLN A 237 -14.24 -12.33 5.94
C GLN A 237 -13.75 -13.55 5.14
N ILE A 238 -14.52 -14.03 4.17
CA ILE A 238 -14.08 -15.14 3.29
C ILE A 238 -12.83 -14.73 2.51
N LYS A 239 -12.78 -13.51 1.98
CA LYS A 239 -11.61 -13.02 1.22
C LYS A 239 -10.37 -12.91 2.10
N LEU A 240 -10.49 -12.40 3.33
CA LEU A 240 -9.40 -12.32 4.30
C LEU A 240 -8.91 -13.71 4.74
N ASN A 241 -9.82 -14.66 4.99
CA ASN A 241 -9.47 -16.03 5.35
C ASN A 241 -8.78 -16.78 4.19
N ASN A 242 -9.19 -16.53 2.95
CA ASN A 242 -8.51 -17.12 1.79
C ASN A 242 -7.10 -16.54 1.61
N LEU A 243 -6.93 -15.22 1.82
CA LEU A 243 -5.61 -14.57 1.80
C LEU A 243 -4.68 -15.10 2.89
N SER A 244 -5.18 -15.30 4.12
CA SER A 244 -4.37 -15.88 5.20
C SER A 244 -3.99 -17.33 4.92
N LYS A 245 -4.93 -18.14 4.39
CA LYS A 245 -4.67 -19.54 4.02
C LYS A 245 -3.65 -19.67 2.89
N LEU A 246 -3.72 -18.78 1.89
CA LEU A 246 -2.74 -18.71 0.80
C LEU A 246 -1.34 -18.32 1.32
N LYS A 247 -1.27 -17.44 2.32
CA LYS A 247 -0.01 -17.09 3.01
C LYS A 247 0.58 -18.27 3.76
N SER A 248 -0.22 -19.04 4.50
CA SER A 248 0.24 -20.26 5.18
C SER A 248 0.78 -21.30 4.21
N GLN A 249 0.08 -21.54 3.09
CA GLN A 249 0.55 -22.46 2.05
C GLN A 249 1.84 -21.98 1.36
N THR A 250 1.96 -20.67 1.13
CA THR A 250 3.17 -20.09 0.54
C THR A 250 4.38 -20.19 1.48
N LEU A 251 4.16 -20.07 2.80
CA LEU A 251 5.19 -20.27 3.81
C LEU A 251 5.65 -21.73 3.86
N GLU A 252 4.72 -22.70 3.87
CA GLU A 252 5.06 -24.14 3.83
C GLU A 252 5.83 -24.53 2.55
N VAL A 253 5.47 -23.97 1.38
CA VAL A 253 6.17 -24.26 0.12
C VAL A 253 7.60 -23.67 0.12
N ASN A 254 7.82 -22.53 0.78
CA ASN A 254 9.16 -21.95 0.90
C ASN A 254 10.02 -22.73 1.90
N ASP A 255 9.44 -23.16 3.03
CA ASP A 255 10.12 -24.00 4.04
C ASP A 255 10.57 -25.34 3.42
N PHE A 256 9.69 -25.95 2.62
CA PHE A 256 10.00 -27.19 1.90
C PHE A 256 11.06 -27.03 0.79
N ARG A 257 11.17 -25.83 0.19
CA ARG A 257 12.25 -25.52 -0.77
C ARG A 257 13.58 -25.28 -0.05
N GLU A 258 13.58 -24.60 1.09
CA GLU A 258 14.82 -24.38 1.85
C GLU A 258 15.40 -25.70 2.38
N ASP A 259 14.57 -26.62 2.88
CA ASP A 259 15.01 -27.95 3.30
C ASP A 259 15.63 -28.76 2.16
N LYS A 260 15.05 -28.72 0.96
CA LYS A 260 15.62 -29.41 -0.21
C LYS A 260 16.92 -28.79 -0.69
N VAL A 261 17.05 -27.47 -0.62
CA VAL A 261 18.29 -26.76 -0.96
C VAL A 261 19.37 -27.08 0.08
N ALA A 262 19.03 -27.11 1.37
CA ALA A 262 19.95 -27.50 2.44
C ALA A 262 20.45 -28.94 2.26
N VAL A 263 19.56 -29.90 1.97
CA VAL A 263 19.93 -31.30 1.70
C VAL A 263 20.80 -31.43 0.45
N ALA A 264 20.52 -30.68 -0.61
CA ALA A 264 21.34 -30.68 -1.82
C ALA A 264 22.74 -30.11 -1.58
N VAL A 265 22.85 -29.03 -0.81
CA VAL A 265 24.13 -28.42 -0.40
C VAL A 265 24.93 -29.39 0.48
N GLN A 266 24.27 -30.10 1.41
CA GLN A 266 24.90 -31.11 2.25
C GLN A 266 25.45 -32.29 1.42
N SER A 267 24.68 -32.75 0.42
CA SER A 267 25.08 -33.84 -0.47
C SER A 267 26.28 -33.46 -1.37
N LEU A 268 26.28 -32.23 -1.90
CA LEU A 268 27.41 -31.68 -2.66
C LEU A 268 28.68 -31.54 -1.81
N ALA A 269 28.55 -31.11 -0.55
CA ALA A 269 29.67 -31.01 0.39
C ALA A 269 30.30 -32.39 0.71
N ILE A 270 29.48 -33.45 0.82
CA ILE A 270 29.96 -34.81 1.05
C ILE A 270 30.70 -35.36 -0.18
N SER A 271 30.21 -35.09 -1.40
CA SER A 271 30.88 -35.50 -2.64
C SER A 271 32.22 -34.78 -2.84
N LEU A 272 32.31 -33.49 -2.54
CA LEU A 272 33.55 -32.72 -2.65
C LEU A 272 34.62 -33.19 -1.65
N THR A 273 34.23 -33.55 -0.43
CA THR A 273 35.15 -34.10 0.57
C THR A 273 35.77 -35.44 0.15
N HIS A 274 35.02 -36.29 -0.59
CA HIS A 274 35.55 -37.55 -1.11
C HIS A 274 36.49 -37.39 -2.32
N VAL A 275 36.36 -36.30 -3.08
CA VAL A 275 37.26 -35.99 -4.21
C VAL A 275 38.58 -35.39 -3.72
N ILE A 276 38.60 -34.75 -2.56
CA ILE A 276 39.81 -34.12 -1.98
C ILE A 276 40.68 -35.13 -1.19
N VAL A 277 40.15 -36.32 -0.85
CA VAL A 277 40.84 -37.35 -0.04
C VAL A 277 41.36 -38.54 -0.90
N LYS A 278 41.43 -38.38 -2.23
CA LYS A 278 42.11 -39.29 -3.16
C LYS A 278 43.18 -38.55 -3.93
#